data_AF-A0A7S3P711-F1
#
_entry.id   AF-A0A7S3P711-F1
#
_cell.length_a   1.000
_cell.length_b   1.000
_cell.length_c   1.000
_cell.angle_alpha   90.00
_cell.angle_beta   90.00
_cell.angle_gamma   90.00
#
_symmetry.space_group_name_H-M   'P 1'
#
loop_
_entity.id
_entity.type
_entity.pdbx_description
1 polymer ?
#
loop_
_entity_poly.entity_id
_entity_poly.type
_entity_poly.pdbx_seq_one_letter_code
_entity_poly.pdbx_strand_id
1 'polypeptide(L)'
;IIDEGIDFTKNFVILRGESRDNTILFFPKHMNEIQGTRTTKNDTPFITFFEGEHRGIENLSLILRDEQKGTGYWQDPDCVKECALHWYYSGETMIEMKNEQNSWMRDIYIKNANHAIKIVGVGTTQISIINVVLDQFINRKVGSDGDGHMGVKVGDGATHVLVHNIWITGTWAHDLAIMGTKYSVFSRIKGENVELDHHARNYDGSNLYTEVDTGYGGRGYGGAINNQDETYWGIKGIREATYLPPESRSTFVGIHTSEPTSIGADWHHETIEPDSLSPMNIWTAQMGYRNKYVPDDETLTLPPPLPWVRRLLPTEDAYTRDLSNFTNYGYNLNMVTSSGQYNAYTR
;
A
#
# COMPACT_ATOMS: atom_id res chain seq x y z
N ILE A 1 8.27 -5.82 23.66
CA ILE A 1 8.98 -4.73 22.95
C ILE A 1 9.84 -5.41 21.92
N ILE A 2 9.65 -5.09 20.64
CA ILE A 2 10.49 -5.60 19.57
C ILE A 2 11.52 -4.52 19.25
N ASP A 3 12.79 -4.84 19.41
CA ASP A 3 13.95 -3.98 19.13
C ASP A 3 14.94 -4.65 18.18
N GLU A 4 14.47 -5.64 17.42
CA GLU A 4 15.19 -6.32 16.34
C GLU A 4 14.21 -6.66 15.20
N GLY A 5 14.76 -6.93 14.00
CA GLY A 5 13.97 -7.44 12.88
C GLY A 5 13.53 -8.89 13.13
N ILE A 6 12.38 -9.28 12.56
CA ILE A 6 11.83 -10.63 12.63
C ILE A 6 12.03 -11.31 11.28
N ASP A 7 12.98 -12.24 11.22
CA ASP A 7 13.28 -13.00 10.01
C ASP A 7 12.66 -14.40 10.06
N PHE A 8 11.76 -14.68 9.11
CA PHE A 8 11.18 -16.01 8.95
C PHE A 8 12.05 -16.86 8.03
N THR A 9 12.93 -17.65 8.63
CA THR A 9 13.89 -18.53 7.91
C THR A 9 13.37 -19.94 7.65
N LYS A 10 12.28 -20.36 8.29
CA LYS A 10 11.68 -21.69 8.17
C LYS A 10 10.42 -21.67 7.33
N ASN A 11 10.20 -22.72 6.54
CA ASN A 11 8.96 -22.92 5.78
C ASN A 11 7.85 -23.46 6.70
N PHE A 12 6.60 -23.34 6.27
CA PHE A 12 5.42 -23.83 7.01
C PHE A 12 5.27 -23.19 8.39
N VAL A 13 5.57 -21.88 8.47
CA VAL A 13 5.47 -21.09 9.71
C VAL A 13 4.41 -20.02 9.53
N ILE A 14 3.55 -19.87 10.53
CA ILE A 14 2.53 -18.83 10.58
C ILE A 14 2.71 -18.03 11.86
N LEU A 15 2.88 -16.72 11.73
CA LEU A 15 2.70 -15.78 12.84
C LEU A 15 1.23 -15.39 12.91
N ARG A 16 0.54 -15.80 13.97
CA ARG A 16 -0.89 -15.59 14.15
C ARG A 16 -1.17 -14.88 15.46
N GLY A 17 -1.86 -13.75 15.38
CA GLY A 17 -2.51 -13.14 16.54
C GLY A 17 -3.94 -13.65 16.77
N GLU A 18 -4.56 -13.18 17.84
CA GLU A 18 -5.96 -13.48 18.16
C GLU A 18 -6.92 -12.81 17.16
N SER A 19 -6.70 -11.53 16.90
CA SER A 19 -7.40 -10.72 15.91
C SER A 19 -6.58 -9.46 15.64
N ARG A 20 -6.81 -8.83 14.48
CA ARG A 20 -6.21 -7.53 14.15
C ARG A 20 -6.33 -6.50 15.28
N ASP A 21 -7.49 -6.48 15.95
CA ASP A 21 -7.82 -5.47 16.96
C ASP A 21 -7.33 -5.83 18.38
N ASN A 22 -7.04 -7.11 18.65
CA ASN A 22 -6.63 -7.59 19.98
C ASN A 22 -5.12 -7.88 20.10
N THR A 23 -4.45 -8.20 18.99
CA THR A 23 -3.01 -8.50 19.00
C THR A 23 -2.23 -7.36 18.36
N ILE A 24 -1.45 -6.63 19.16
CA ILE A 24 -0.66 -5.49 18.69
C ILE A 24 0.82 -5.76 18.89
N LEU A 25 1.58 -5.74 17.79
CA LEU A 25 3.03 -5.64 17.81
C LEU A 25 3.41 -4.17 17.62
N PHE A 26 3.94 -3.59 18.69
CA PHE A 26 4.40 -2.20 18.71
C PHE A 26 5.93 -2.14 18.64
N PHE A 27 6.43 -1.31 17.71
CA PHE A 27 7.85 -1.10 17.46
C PHE A 27 8.24 0.30 17.95
N PRO A 28 8.80 0.41 19.17
CA PRO A 28 9.13 1.71 19.79
C PRO A 28 10.39 2.36 19.22
N LYS A 29 11.20 1.58 18.49
CA LYS A 29 12.40 2.03 17.81
C LYS A 29 12.25 1.75 16.32
N HIS A 30 12.79 2.63 15.50
CA HIS A 30 12.94 2.49 14.06
C HIS A 30 14.18 1.62 13.75
N MET A 31 14.29 1.11 12.52
CA MET A 31 15.36 0.17 12.15
C MET A 31 16.74 0.84 12.18
N ASN A 32 16.85 2.14 11.84
CA ASN A 32 18.09 2.91 12.03
C ASN A 32 18.54 2.95 13.51
N GLU A 33 17.62 3.13 14.45
CA GLU A 33 17.90 3.16 15.89
C GLU A 33 18.32 1.78 16.40
N ILE A 34 17.80 0.71 15.80
CA ILE A 34 18.15 -0.68 16.11
C ILE A 34 19.53 -1.05 15.55
N GLN A 35 19.77 -0.78 14.26
CA GLN A 35 20.99 -1.21 13.56
C GLN A 35 22.20 -0.32 13.87
N GLY A 36 21.99 0.87 14.44
CA GLY A 36 23.05 1.84 14.70
C GLY A 36 23.70 2.40 13.42
N THR A 37 23.15 2.05 12.25
CA THR A 37 23.60 2.53 10.95
C THR A 37 22.99 3.91 10.71
N ARG A 38 23.85 4.93 10.71
CA ARG A 38 23.49 6.27 10.23
C ARG A 38 23.38 6.34 8.70
N THR A 39 23.67 5.25 8.00
CA THR A 39 23.62 5.19 6.54
C THR A 39 22.19 5.03 6.10
N THR A 40 21.86 5.81 5.11
CA THR A 40 20.60 6.52 5.04
C THR A 40 19.58 5.74 4.17
N LYS A 41 20.01 4.69 3.44
CA LYS A 41 19.13 3.85 2.60
C LYS A 41 18.51 2.72 3.42
N ASN A 42 17.61 3.06 4.33
CA ASN A 42 16.91 2.05 5.12
C ASN A 42 15.77 1.44 4.31
N ASP A 43 16.11 0.47 3.48
CA ASP A 43 15.14 -0.42 2.85
C ASP A 43 15.01 -1.74 3.64
N THR A 44 15.55 -1.81 4.87
CA THR A 44 15.47 -3.02 5.69
C THR A 44 14.07 -3.16 6.30
N PRO A 45 13.37 -4.27 6.04
CA PRO A 45 12.07 -4.55 6.65
C PRO A 45 12.18 -4.89 8.15
N PHE A 46 11.12 -4.60 8.91
CA PHE A 46 10.94 -5.15 10.26
C PHE A 46 10.60 -6.64 10.24
N ILE A 47 9.84 -7.08 9.25
CA ILE A 47 9.43 -8.48 9.10
C ILE A 47 9.84 -8.95 7.71
N THR A 48 10.72 -9.95 7.67
CA THR A 48 11.25 -10.51 6.43
C THR A 48 10.76 -11.93 6.21
N PHE A 49 10.18 -12.19 5.04
CA PHE A 49 10.04 -13.52 4.46
C PHE A 49 10.98 -13.59 3.26
N PHE A 50 12.05 -14.39 3.37
CA PHE A 50 13.09 -14.47 2.35
C PHE A 50 13.32 -15.91 1.90
N GLU A 51 13.35 -16.13 0.58
CA GLU A 51 13.74 -17.40 -0.07
C GLU A 51 13.09 -18.64 0.56
N GLY A 52 11.76 -18.62 0.73
CA GLY A 52 11.04 -19.78 1.25
C GLY A 52 9.62 -19.90 0.75
N GLU A 53 8.87 -20.74 1.44
CA GLU A 53 7.51 -21.07 1.04
C GLU A 53 6.59 -21.40 2.21
N HIS A 54 5.29 -21.26 1.96
CA HIS A 54 4.22 -21.65 2.88
C HIS A 54 4.30 -20.92 4.22
N ARG A 55 4.58 -19.63 4.17
CA ARG A 55 4.65 -18.75 5.34
C ARG A 55 3.44 -17.84 5.40
N GLY A 56 3.03 -17.51 6.62
CA GLY A 56 1.82 -16.72 6.86
C GLY A 56 1.98 -15.70 7.96
N ILE A 57 1.26 -14.59 7.84
CA ILE A 57 1.04 -13.64 8.94
C ILE A 57 -0.42 -13.20 8.98
N GLU A 58 -1.10 -13.39 10.12
CA GLU A 58 -2.49 -12.98 10.29
C GLU A 58 -2.89 -12.43 11.65
N ASN A 59 -4.02 -11.73 11.62
CA ASN A 59 -4.84 -11.42 12.79
C ASN A 59 -4.07 -10.57 13.80
N LEU A 60 -3.37 -9.53 13.34
CA LEU A 60 -2.60 -8.65 14.21
C LEU A 60 -2.39 -7.25 13.62
N SER A 61 -2.16 -6.30 14.52
CA SER A 61 -1.77 -4.93 14.23
C SER A 61 -0.25 -4.76 14.33
N LEU A 62 0.34 -4.06 13.37
CA LEU A 62 1.74 -3.67 13.31
C LEU A 62 1.84 -2.15 13.38
N ILE A 63 2.35 -1.62 14.49
CA ILE A 63 2.33 -0.19 14.75
C ILE A 63 3.75 0.31 15.01
N LEU A 64 4.24 1.18 14.13
CA LEU A 64 5.48 1.92 14.36
C LEU A 64 5.21 3.14 15.24
N ARG A 65 6.19 3.52 16.07
CA ARG A 65 6.19 4.80 16.80
C ARG A 65 5.91 5.96 15.84
N ASP A 66 5.12 6.94 16.28
CA ASP A 66 4.88 8.18 15.53
C ASP A 66 6.20 8.91 15.27
N GLU A 67 6.45 9.22 14.00
CA GLU A 67 7.62 9.93 13.53
C GLU A 67 7.18 10.67 12.26
N GLN A 68 7.43 11.97 12.22
CA GLN A 68 7.16 12.75 11.01
C GLN A 68 8.14 12.40 9.91
N LYS A 69 7.72 12.65 8.66
CA LYS A 69 8.63 12.63 7.52
C LYS A 69 9.80 13.58 7.74
N GLY A 70 10.98 13.02 8.00
CA GLY A 70 12.05 13.74 8.68
C GLY A 70 12.63 14.83 7.79
N THR A 71 12.34 16.10 8.07
CA THR A 71 13.08 17.24 7.51
C THR A 71 14.47 17.42 8.12
N GLY A 72 14.86 16.61 9.11
CA GLY A 72 15.84 17.02 10.12
C GLY A 72 17.08 16.17 10.31
N TYR A 73 17.14 14.92 9.83
CA TYR A 73 18.23 14.04 10.26
C TYR A 73 19.52 14.13 9.46
N TRP A 74 19.49 14.57 8.20
CA TRP A 74 20.72 14.88 7.46
C TRP A 74 20.39 15.63 6.15
N GLN A 75 20.90 16.85 6.00
CA GLN A 75 21.13 17.42 4.68
C GLN A 75 22.46 16.85 4.22
N ASP A 76 22.43 15.70 3.53
CA ASP A 76 23.57 15.38 2.68
C ASP A 76 23.65 16.51 1.64
N PRO A 77 24.68 17.38 1.67
CA PRO A 77 24.77 18.48 0.73
C PRO A 77 24.89 17.99 -0.72
N ASP A 78 25.31 16.73 -0.91
CA ASP A 78 25.50 16.11 -2.21
C ASP A 78 24.29 15.25 -2.63
N CYS A 79 23.38 14.91 -1.70
CA CYS A 79 22.14 14.22 -2.05
C CYS A 79 21.14 15.26 -2.56
N VAL A 80 20.89 15.23 -3.87
CA VAL A 80 19.84 16.02 -4.51
C VAL A 80 18.55 15.91 -3.69
N LYS A 81 17.93 17.04 -3.36
CA LYS A 81 16.77 17.16 -2.45
C LYS A 81 15.67 16.10 -2.69
N GLU A 82 15.50 15.64 -3.91
CA GLU A 82 14.54 14.58 -4.26
C GLU A 82 14.90 13.21 -3.71
N CYS A 83 16.17 12.81 -3.74
CA CYS A 83 16.59 11.53 -3.18
C CYS A 83 16.33 11.51 -1.66
N ALA A 84 16.71 12.60 -0.97
CA ALA A 84 16.48 12.88 0.45
C ALA A 84 15.01 12.72 0.88
N LEU A 85 14.04 13.14 0.05
CA LEU A 85 12.63 13.06 0.41
C LEU A 85 12.03 11.67 0.17
N HIS A 86 12.43 11.00 -0.91
CA HIS A 86 11.83 9.72 -1.30
C HIS A 86 12.34 8.53 -0.45
N TRP A 87 13.64 8.49 -0.17
CA TRP A 87 14.30 7.30 0.40
C TRP A 87 14.82 7.51 1.83
N TYR A 88 14.92 8.78 2.25
CA TYR A 88 15.55 9.11 3.51
C TYR A 88 14.49 9.62 4.49
N TYR A 89 14.40 8.92 5.61
CA TYR A 89 13.67 9.32 6.81
C TYR A 89 12.15 9.45 6.66
N SER A 90 11.45 8.34 6.92
CA SER A 90 10.37 8.29 7.94
C SER A 90 9.45 7.12 7.74
N GLY A 91 9.22 6.34 8.78
CA GLY A 91 8.64 5.01 8.66
C GLY A 91 9.63 4.06 8.01
N GLU A 92 9.61 2.82 8.46
CA GLU A 92 10.48 1.79 7.90
C GLU A 92 9.69 0.99 6.87
N THR A 93 10.39 0.09 6.17
CA THR A 93 9.70 -1.02 5.52
C THR A 93 9.09 -1.90 6.62
N MET A 94 7.78 -2.11 6.64
CA MET A 94 7.18 -2.96 7.66
C MET A 94 7.36 -4.45 7.31
N ILE A 95 6.85 -4.87 6.15
CA ILE A 95 6.95 -6.26 5.70
C ILE A 95 7.58 -6.33 4.32
N GLU A 96 8.53 -7.25 4.15
CA GLU A 96 9.02 -7.68 2.85
C GLU A 96 8.85 -9.19 2.66
N MET A 97 8.26 -9.57 1.53
CA MET A 97 8.25 -10.92 0.99
C MET A 97 9.11 -10.94 -0.27
N LYS A 98 10.29 -11.56 -0.17
CA LYS A 98 11.30 -11.55 -1.24
C LYS A 98 11.76 -12.95 -1.62
N ASN A 99 11.68 -13.27 -2.91
CA ASN A 99 11.87 -14.60 -3.46
C ASN A 99 11.00 -15.66 -2.73
N GLU A 100 9.79 -15.28 -2.35
CA GLU A 100 8.88 -16.06 -1.49
C GLU A 100 7.77 -16.72 -2.32
N GLN A 101 7.36 -17.93 -1.96
CA GLN A 101 6.38 -18.71 -2.72
C GLN A 101 5.24 -19.26 -1.87
N ASN A 102 4.01 -19.32 -2.40
CA ASN A 102 2.87 -19.96 -1.72
C ASN A 102 2.61 -19.42 -0.29
N SER A 103 2.82 -18.12 -0.09
CA SER A 103 2.77 -17.46 1.21
C SER A 103 1.67 -16.40 1.22
N TRP A 104 1.25 -15.98 2.41
CA TRP A 104 0.07 -15.12 2.51
C TRP A 104 0.11 -14.17 3.72
N MET A 105 -0.68 -13.11 3.63
CA MET A 105 -0.96 -12.14 4.69
C MET A 105 -2.46 -11.92 4.76
N ARG A 106 -3.04 -11.90 5.97
CA ARG A 106 -4.48 -11.73 6.13
C ARG A 106 -4.88 -11.00 7.41
N ASP A 107 -5.89 -10.13 7.34
CA ASP A 107 -6.45 -9.44 8.52
C ASP A 107 -5.36 -8.70 9.31
N ILE A 108 -4.68 -7.78 8.62
CA ILE A 108 -3.56 -7.01 9.18
C ILE A 108 -3.90 -5.52 9.17
N TYR A 109 -3.53 -4.83 10.25
CA TYR A 109 -3.49 -3.37 10.31
C TYR A 109 -2.04 -2.93 10.38
N ILE A 110 -1.61 -2.06 9.47
CA ILE A 110 -0.27 -1.47 9.49
C ILE A 110 -0.42 0.03 9.70
N LYS A 111 0.22 0.56 10.73
CA LYS A 111 0.27 2.00 10.98
C LYS A 111 1.69 2.54 10.88
N ASN A 112 1.81 3.68 10.20
CA ASN A 112 2.97 4.55 10.26
C ASN A 112 4.22 4.06 9.48
N ALA A 113 4.03 3.25 8.44
CA ALA A 113 5.10 2.71 7.61
C ALA A 113 5.42 3.59 6.40
N ASN A 114 6.69 3.61 5.96
CA ASN A 114 7.08 4.29 4.72
C ASN A 114 6.80 3.41 3.51
N HIS A 115 7.30 2.18 3.59
CA HIS A 115 6.96 1.09 2.70
C HIS A 115 6.16 0.09 3.51
N ALA A 116 4.83 0.08 3.40
CA ALA A 116 4.06 -0.79 4.28
C ALA A 116 4.25 -2.27 3.92
N ILE A 117 4.12 -2.61 2.64
CA ILE A 117 4.26 -3.98 2.17
C ILE A 117 5.10 -3.99 0.89
N LYS A 118 6.11 -4.85 0.83
CA LYS A 118 6.91 -5.13 -0.37
C LYS A 118 6.81 -6.60 -0.74
N ILE A 119 6.46 -6.87 -1.99
CA ILE A 119 6.43 -8.21 -2.59
C ILE A 119 7.34 -8.16 -3.81
N VAL A 120 8.57 -8.64 -3.68
CA VAL A 120 9.65 -8.33 -4.63
C VAL A 120 10.49 -9.54 -4.97
N GLY A 121 11.23 -9.48 -6.08
CA GLY A 121 12.29 -10.43 -6.40
C GLY A 121 11.88 -11.54 -7.38
N VAL A 122 12.87 -11.95 -8.18
CA VAL A 122 12.71 -12.97 -9.20
C VAL A 122 12.50 -14.32 -8.50
N GLY A 123 11.31 -14.90 -8.70
CA GLY A 123 10.90 -16.13 -8.05
C GLY A 123 9.80 -15.95 -7.00
N THR A 124 9.46 -14.70 -6.64
CA THR A 124 8.30 -14.44 -5.79
C THR A 124 7.02 -14.76 -6.55
N THR A 125 6.23 -15.71 -6.06
CA THR A 125 5.01 -16.13 -6.74
C THR A 125 3.95 -16.72 -5.81
N GLN A 126 2.69 -16.72 -6.24
CA GLN A 126 1.58 -17.32 -5.51
C GLN A 126 1.44 -16.71 -4.10
N ILE A 127 1.53 -15.38 -4.02
CA ILE A 127 1.38 -14.61 -2.79
C ILE A 127 -0.04 -14.06 -2.69
N SER A 128 -0.66 -14.12 -1.51
CA SER A 128 -1.98 -13.51 -1.27
C SER A 128 -1.94 -12.53 -0.10
N ILE A 129 -2.36 -11.29 -0.31
CA ILE A 129 -2.54 -10.25 0.70
C ILE A 129 -4.02 -9.91 0.76
N ILE A 130 -4.67 -10.18 1.88
CA ILE A 130 -6.13 -10.13 1.99
C ILE A 130 -6.54 -9.34 3.24
N ASN A 131 -7.53 -8.45 3.14
CA ASN A 131 -8.12 -7.74 4.28
C ASN A 131 -7.07 -6.93 5.07
N VAL A 132 -6.45 -5.96 4.42
CA VAL A 132 -5.38 -5.14 5.04
C VAL A 132 -5.79 -3.68 5.12
N VAL A 133 -5.53 -3.06 6.27
CA VAL A 133 -5.69 -1.62 6.46
C VAL A 133 -4.31 -0.98 6.58
N LEU A 134 -4.01 -0.02 5.71
CA LEU A 134 -2.82 0.80 5.74
C LEU A 134 -3.17 2.19 6.27
N ASP A 135 -2.59 2.57 7.40
CA ASP A 135 -2.91 3.81 8.10
C ASP A 135 -1.66 4.61 8.49
N GLN A 136 -1.88 5.89 8.76
CA GLN A 136 -0.84 6.87 9.07
C GLN A 136 -1.27 7.75 10.25
N PHE A 137 -0.32 8.44 10.86
CA PHE A 137 -0.66 9.52 11.79
C PHE A 137 -1.05 10.78 11.01
N ILE A 138 -2.00 11.54 11.56
CA ILE A 138 -2.40 12.82 10.98
C ILE A 138 -1.20 13.77 10.95
N ASN A 139 -1.06 14.53 9.86
CA ASN A 139 0.04 15.49 9.65
C ASN A 139 1.44 14.85 9.66
N ARG A 140 1.53 13.57 9.27
CA ARG A 140 2.81 12.91 9.06
C ARG A 140 3.53 13.41 7.80
N LYS A 141 2.77 13.66 6.73
CA LYS A 141 3.27 14.19 5.46
C LYS A 141 4.17 15.41 5.65
N VAL A 142 5.27 15.43 4.91
CA VAL A 142 6.16 16.59 4.76
C VAL A 142 6.32 16.96 3.30
N GLY A 143 6.10 18.25 3.00
CA GLY A 143 6.28 18.80 1.66
C GLY A 143 5.33 18.19 0.63
N SER A 144 5.87 17.87 -0.55
CA SER A 144 5.12 17.32 -1.69
C SER A 144 4.95 15.81 -1.65
N ASP A 145 5.66 15.10 -0.77
CA ASP A 145 5.61 13.64 -0.67
C ASP A 145 4.28 13.16 -0.03
N GLY A 146 4.03 11.87 -0.02
CA GLY A 146 2.94 11.27 0.75
C GLY A 146 3.25 11.20 2.25
N ASP A 147 2.28 10.70 3.03
CA ASP A 147 2.45 10.27 4.41
C ASP A 147 3.46 9.09 4.52
N GLY A 148 3.54 8.27 3.47
CA GLY A 148 4.61 7.30 3.25
C GLY A 148 5.04 7.31 1.78
N HIS A 149 6.06 6.54 1.44
CA HIS A 149 6.56 6.45 0.07
C HIS A 149 5.84 5.38 -0.77
N MET A 150 5.70 4.14 -0.27
CA MET A 150 4.97 3.08 -0.97
C MET A 150 3.97 2.35 -0.04
N GLY A 151 2.70 2.30 -0.41
CA GLY A 151 1.69 1.55 0.35
C GLY A 151 1.93 0.06 0.17
N VAL A 152 1.52 -0.46 -0.98
CA VAL A 152 1.79 -1.83 -1.43
C VAL A 152 2.68 -1.79 -2.66
N LYS A 153 3.93 -2.24 -2.52
CA LYS A 153 4.84 -2.46 -3.63
C LYS A 153 4.76 -3.91 -4.08
N VAL A 154 4.49 -4.14 -5.37
CA VAL A 154 4.62 -5.47 -5.99
C VAL A 154 5.52 -5.32 -7.21
N GLY A 155 6.65 -6.04 -7.26
CA GLY A 155 7.59 -5.79 -8.33
C GLY A 155 8.80 -6.69 -8.38
N ASP A 156 9.82 -6.20 -9.08
CA ASP A 156 11.14 -6.83 -9.25
C ASP A 156 11.04 -8.29 -9.71
N GLY A 157 10.06 -8.62 -10.56
CA GLY A 157 9.82 -9.95 -11.12
C GLY A 157 8.81 -10.83 -10.38
N ALA A 158 8.10 -10.30 -9.37
CA ALA A 158 7.03 -11.03 -8.70
C ALA A 158 5.85 -11.32 -9.66
N THR A 159 5.26 -12.51 -9.57
CA THR A 159 4.12 -12.92 -10.43
C THR A 159 3.03 -13.62 -9.63
N HIS A 160 1.81 -13.74 -10.18
CA HIS A 160 0.71 -14.47 -9.53
C HIS A 160 0.44 -14.00 -8.10
N VAL A 161 0.46 -12.67 -7.89
CA VAL A 161 0.17 -12.05 -6.60
C VAL A 161 -1.29 -11.65 -6.57
N LEU A 162 -1.99 -11.95 -5.48
CA LEU A 162 -3.31 -11.43 -5.17
C LEU A 162 -3.18 -10.37 -4.09
N VAL A 163 -3.62 -9.16 -4.37
CA VAL A 163 -3.83 -8.08 -3.40
C VAL A 163 -5.32 -7.81 -3.38
N HIS A 164 -6.02 -8.18 -2.31
CA HIS A 164 -7.47 -8.14 -2.24
C HIS A 164 -7.97 -7.47 -0.95
N ASN A 165 -8.98 -6.61 -1.07
CA ASN A 165 -9.61 -5.92 0.05
C ASN A 165 -8.60 -5.12 0.87
N ILE A 166 -8.13 -4.01 0.30
CA ILE A 166 -7.17 -3.11 0.94
C ILE A 166 -7.84 -1.77 1.20
N TRP A 167 -7.68 -1.24 2.41
CA TRP A 167 -8.10 0.11 2.74
C TRP A 167 -6.90 0.98 3.10
N ILE A 168 -6.69 2.05 2.34
CA ILE A 168 -5.60 3.00 2.48
C ILE A 168 -6.19 4.31 3.05
N THR A 169 -5.95 4.61 4.33
CA THR A 169 -6.52 5.79 5.00
C THR A 169 -5.64 7.03 4.92
N GLY A 170 -4.34 6.87 4.65
CA GLY A 170 -3.43 7.96 4.32
C GLY A 170 -3.22 8.09 2.81
N THR A 171 -2.29 8.96 2.42
CA THR A 171 -1.85 9.10 1.02
C THR A 171 -0.38 8.72 0.94
N TRP A 172 -0.01 7.64 0.27
CA TRP A 172 1.41 7.32 -0.01
C TRP A 172 1.84 8.01 -1.30
N ALA A 173 3.13 8.28 -1.50
CA ALA A 173 3.62 8.77 -2.79
C ALA A 173 3.28 7.80 -3.94
N HIS A 174 3.26 6.51 -3.62
CA HIS A 174 2.82 5.44 -4.50
C HIS A 174 1.92 4.48 -3.69
N ASP A 175 0.59 4.62 -3.77
CA ASP A 175 -0.31 3.79 -2.94
C ASP A 175 -0.23 2.32 -3.34
N LEU A 176 -0.38 2.04 -4.64
CA LEU A 176 0.00 0.78 -5.27
C LEU A 176 1.18 1.06 -6.20
N ALA A 177 2.34 0.50 -5.88
CA ALA A 177 3.58 0.67 -6.64
C ALA A 177 3.94 -0.63 -7.36
N ILE A 178 3.51 -0.76 -8.61
CA ILE A 178 3.68 -1.95 -9.44
C ILE A 178 4.95 -1.78 -10.28
N MET A 179 5.86 -2.76 -10.28
CA MET A 179 7.20 -2.59 -10.85
C MET A 179 7.77 -3.88 -11.48
N GLY A 180 7.40 -4.19 -12.71
CA GLY A 180 7.77 -5.42 -13.40
C GLY A 180 7.03 -6.66 -12.88
N THR A 181 5.77 -6.52 -12.50
CA THR A 181 4.88 -7.58 -12.04
C THR A 181 3.94 -8.05 -13.14
N LYS A 182 3.62 -9.35 -13.15
CA LYS A 182 2.74 -9.97 -14.16
C LYS A 182 1.77 -10.97 -13.55
N TYR A 183 0.67 -11.22 -14.27
CA TYR A 183 -0.32 -12.26 -13.94
C TYR A 183 -0.91 -12.10 -12.53
N SER A 184 -0.98 -10.87 -12.03
CA SER A 184 -1.39 -10.55 -10.68
C SER A 184 -2.75 -9.85 -10.66
N VAL A 185 -3.41 -9.86 -9.50
CA VAL A 185 -4.75 -9.30 -9.31
C VAL A 185 -4.72 -8.31 -8.15
N PHE A 186 -5.20 -7.10 -8.42
CA PHE A 186 -5.37 -6.01 -7.48
C PHE A 186 -6.87 -5.71 -7.40
N SER A 187 -7.48 -6.08 -6.29
CA SER A 187 -8.93 -6.22 -6.21
C SER A 187 -9.50 -5.59 -4.95
N ARG A 188 -10.63 -4.89 -5.05
CA ARG A 188 -11.29 -4.27 -3.89
C ARG A 188 -10.35 -3.38 -3.09
N ILE A 189 -9.82 -2.35 -3.74
CA ILE A 189 -8.88 -1.41 -3.11
C ILE A 189 -9.57 -0.08 -2.98
N LYS A 190 -9.54 0.52 -1.79
CA LYS A 190 -10.13 1.84 -1.56
C LYS A 190 -9.21 2.74 -0.76
N GLY A 191 -9.31 4.04 -0.99
CA GLY A 191 -8.62 5.04 -0.18
C GLY A 191 -9.10 6.45 -0.48
N GLU A 192 -8.52 7.44 0.20
CA GLU A 192 -8.92 8.84 0.02
C GLU A 192 -8.53 9.40 -1.35
N ASN A 193 -7.36 9.00 -1.86
CA ASN A 193 -6.85 9.44 -3.16
C ASN A 193 -5.81 8.43 -3.69
N VAL A 194 -6.28 7.23 -4.04
CA VAL A 194 -5.40 6.10 -4.44
C VAL A 194 -4.79 6.33 -5.81
N GLU A 195 -3.48 6.11 -5.91
CA GLU A 195 -2.74 6.02 -7.17
C GLU A 195 -2.45 4.58 -7.59
N LEU A 196 -2.57 4.32 -8.90
CA LEU A 196 -2.21 3.05 -9.55
C LEU A 196 -0.86 3.21 -10.28
N ASP A 197 0.22 3.36 -9.51
CA ASP A 197 1.56 3.65 -10.04
C ASP A 197 2.26 2.41 -10.59
N HIS A 198 2.83 2.52 -11.78
CA HIS A 198 3.62 1.49 -12.46
C HIS A 198 5.07 1.96 -12.56
N HIS A 199 5.71 2.02 -11.38
CA HIS A 199 6.94 2.75 -11.15
C HIS A 199 8.12 2.20 -11.97
N ALA A 200 8.72 3.10 -12.78
CA ALA A 200 10.08 3.17 -13.36
C ALA A 200 10.88 1.92 -13.82
N ARG A 201 10.37 0.68 -13.81
CA ARG A 201 11.18 -0.50 -14.19
C ARG A 201 10.39 -1.61 -14.86
N ASN A 202 10.83 -1.93 -16.08
CA ASN A 202 10.44 -3.10 -16.88
C ASN A 202 8.94 -3.13 -17.23
N TYR A 203 8.62 -3.86 -18.29
CA TYR A 203 7.24 -4.05 -18.74
C TYR A 203 6.41 -4.76 -17.67
N ASP A 204 5.52 -4.03 -17.02
CA ASP A 204 4.34 -4.59 -16.36
C ASP A 204 3.40 -5.14 -17.42
N GLY A 205 2.65 -6.19 -17.08
CA GLY A 205 1.55 -6.58 -17.94
C GLY A 205 0.83 -7.84 -17.55
N SER A 206 -0.36 -7.99 -18.12
CA SER A 206 -1.29 -9.08 -17.83
C SER A 206 -1.72 -9.12 -16.36
N ASN A 207 -1.79 -7.98 -15.68
CA ASN A 207 -2.42 -7.85 -14.38
C ASN A 207 -3.88 -7.39 -14.54
N LEU A 208 -4.64 -7.59 -13.46
CA LEU A 208 -6.03 -7.22 -13.36
C LEU A 208 -6.22 -6.28 -12.17
N TYR A 209 -6.77 -5.09 -12.43
CA TYR A 209 -7.27 -4.16 -11.44
C TYR A 209 -8.79 -4.20 -11.46
N THR A 210 -9.44 -4.54 -10.34
CA THR A 210 -10.90 -4.68 -10.33
C THR A 210 -11.56 -4.24 -9.03
N GLU A 211 -12.70 -3.55 -9.12
CA GLU A 211 -13.40 -2.96 -7.96
C GLU A 211 -12.46 -2.02 -7.17
N VAL A 212 -11.88 -1.02 -7.84
CA VAL A 212 -10.96 -0.06 -7.20
C VAL A 212 -11.67 1.27 -7.03
N ASP A 213 -11.72 1.77 -5.80
CA ASP A 213 -12.19 3.10 -5.44
C ASP A 213 -11.00 4.01 -5.13
N THR A 214 -10.72 4.91 -6.07
CA THR A 214 -9.63 5.88 -5.94
C THR A 214 -9.97 7.06 -5.03
N GLY A 215 -11.18 7.10 -4.46
CA GLY A 215 -11.64 8.19 -3.61
C GLY A 215 -11.79 9.48 -4.41
N TYR A 216 -11.07 10.53 -4.03
CA TYR A 216 -11.02 11.78 -4.78
C TYR A 216 -10.49 11.56 -6.21
N GLY A 217 -9.51 10.67 -6.38
CA GLY A 217 -8.90 10.37 -7.67
C GLY A 217 -8.07 11.52 -8.27
N GLY A 218 -7.65 11.32 -9.53
CA GLY A 218 -6.87 12.30 -10.30
C GLY A 218 -5.35 12.19 -10.11
N ARG A 219 -4.85 11.20 -9.38
CA ARG A 219 -3.43 10.78 -9.40
C ARG A 219 -3.13 9.84 -10.55
N GLY A 220 -4.15 9.11 -11.00
CA GLY A 220 -4.12 8.33 -12.24
C GLY A 220 -3.15 7.15 -12.18
N TYR A 221 -2.46 6.97 -13.30
CA TYR A 221 -1.57 5.85 -13.57
C TYR A 221 -0.13 6.34 -13.56
N GLY A 222 0.48 6.46 -12.38
CA GLY A 222 1.89 6.84 -12.25
C GLY A 222 2.76 5.95 -13.14
N GLY A 223 3.81 6.52 -13.75
CA GLY A 223 4.68 5.75 -14.65
C GLY A 223 4.00 5.17 -15.90
N ALA A 224 2.85 5.71 -16.32
CA ALA A 224 1.94 5.25 -17.39
C ALA A 224 2.56 4.57 -18.63
N ILE A 225 3.78 4.97 -19.04
CA ILE A 225 4.50 4.35 -20.17
C ILE A 225 4.84 2.86 -19.93
N ASN A 226 4.89 2.42 -18.67
CA ASN A 226 5.18 1.04 -18.28
C ASN A 226 3.91 0.17 -18.22
N ASN A 227 2.73 0.78 -18.28
CA ASN A 227 1.45 0.09 -18.20
C ASN A 227 1.13 -0.51 -19.56
N GLN A 228 1.35 -1.81 -19.73
CA GLN A 228 1.06 -2.49 -20.97
C GLN A 228 0.27 -3.76 -20.74
N ASP A 229 -0.68 -4.07 -21.63
CA ASP A 229 -1.46 -5.31 -21.58
C ASP A 229 -2.19 -5.53 -20.25
N GLU A 230 -2.64 -4.45 -19.60
CA GLU A 230 -3.32 -4.49 -18.31
C GLU A 230 -4.84 -4.52 -18.50
N THR A 231 -5.56 -5.02 -17.48
CA THR A 231 -7.03 -4.93 -17.44
C THR A 231 -7.48 -4.09 -16.23
N TYR A 232 -8.22 -3.03 -16.50
CA TYR A 232 -8.85 -2.17 -15.51
C TYR A 232 -10.37 -2.33 -15.59
N TRP A 233 -10.99 -2.82 -14.52
CA TRP A 233 -12.40 -3.17 -14.48
C TRP A 233 -13.10 -2.57 -13.27
N GLY A 234 -13.99 -1.59 -13.45
CA GLY A 234 -14.66 -0.97 -12.30
C GLY A 234 -13.72 -0.11 -11.49
N ILE A 235 -13.06 0.85 -12.14
CA ILE A 235 -12.22 1.85 -11.46
C ILE A 235 -13.03 3.12 -11.25
N LYS A 236 -13.37 3.42 -10.01
CA LYS A 236 -14.17 4.59 -9.65
C LYS A 236 -13.38 5.63 -8.88
N GLY A 237 -13.92 6.83 -8.87
CA GLY A 237 -13.38 7.99 -8.17
C GLY A 237 -14.26 9.20 -8.44
N ILE A 238 -14.10 10.25 -7.64
CA ILE A 238 -14.84 11.51 -7.79
C ILE A 238 -14.40 12.27 -9.03
N ARG A 239 -13.10 12.24 -9.36
CA ARG A 239 -12.55 12.86 -10.57
C ARG A 239 -12.54 11.88 -11.73
N GLU A 240 -12.86 12.40 -12.91
CA GLU A 240 -12.73 11.65 -14.16
C GLU A 240 -11.28 11.16 -14.35
N ALA A 241 -11.15 9.88 -14.66
CA ALA A 241 -9.94 9.26 -15.13
C ALA A 241 -9.83 9.40 -16.66
N THR A 242 -8.61 9.35 -17.17
CA THR A 242 -8.34 9.30 -18.60
C THR A 242 -7.96 7.90 -19.01
N TYR A 243 -8.31 7.46 -20.22
CA TYR A 243 -7.74 6.21 -20.71
C TYR A 243 -6.23 6.35 -20.90
N LEU A 244 -5.52 5.23 -20.77
CA LEU A 244 -4.16 5.18 -21.29
C LEU A 244 -4.18 5.22 -22.83
N PRO A 245 -3.09 5.66 -23.48
CA PRO A 245 -3.01 5.63 -24.94
C PRO A 245 -3.20 4.20 -25.50
N PRO A 246 -3.78 4.04 -26.70
CA PRO A 246 -3.95 2.74 -27.36
C PRO A 246 -2.68 1.87 -27.42
N GLU A 247 -1.50 2.48 -27.47
CA GLU A 247 -0.20 1.80 -27.47
C GLU A 247 0.05 0.99 -26.19
N SER A 248 -0.66 1.28 -25.10
CA SER A 248 -0.67 0.48 -23.88
C SER A 248 -1.32 -0.90 -24.08
N ARG A 249 -2.12 -1.09 -25.14
CA ARG A 249 -2.89 -2.33 -25.39
C ARG A 249 -3.74 -2.79 -24.20
N SER A 250 -4.08 -1.86 -23.32
CA SER A 250 -4.80 -2.18 -22.09
C SER A 250 -6.31 -2.23 -22.34
N THR A 251 -7.00 -2.98 -21.49
CA THR A 251 -8.45 -3.06 -21.46
C THR A 251 -8.97 -2.21 -20.31
N PHE A 252 -9.88 -1.29 -20.60
CA PHE A 252 -10.59 -0.48 -19.62
C PHE A 252 -12.09 -0.71 -19.77
N VAL A 253 -12.75 -1.18 -18.72
CA VAL A 253 -14.19 -1.40 -18.71
C VAL A 253 -14.76 -0.81 -17.43
N GLY A 254 -15.69 0.12 -17.60
CA GLY A 254 -16.34 0.82 -16.51
C GLY A 254 -15.36 1.57 -15.61
N ILE A 255 -14.77 2.63 -16.17
CA ILE A 255 -14.03 3.63 -15.41
C ILE A 255 -14.83 4.93 -15.39
N HIS A 256 -14.70 5.73 -14.34
CA HIS A 256 -15.36 7.04 -14.27
C HIS A 256 -14.66 8.01 -15.23
N THR A 257 -15.20 8.20 -16.44
CA THR A 257 -14.61 9.05 -17.49
C THR A 257 -15.69 9.62 -18.42
N SER A 258 -15.42 10.76 -19.03
CA SER A 258 -16.21 11.33 -20.13
C SER A 258 -15.66 11.01 -21.52
N GLU A 259 -14.49 10.37 -21.62
CA GLU A 259 -13.93 9.92 -22.89
C GLU A 259 -14.86 8.88 -23.55
N PRO A 260 -15.01 8.89 -24.88
CA PRO A 260 -15.88 7.96 -25.56
C PRO A 260 -15.28 6.54 -25.61
N THR A 261 -16.16 5.53 -25.66
CA THR A 261 -15.80 4.15 -25.95
C THR A 261 -14.93 4.07 -27.21
N SER A 262 -13.81 3.35 -27.12
CA SER A 262 -12.82 3.19 -28.18
C SER A 262 -12.31 1.76 -28.17
N ILE A 263 -12.62 1.02 -29.24
CA ILE A 263 -12.25 -0.39 -29.36
C ILE A 263 -11.39 -0.54 -30.61
N GLY A 264 -10.18 -1.05 -30.42
CA GLY A 264 -9.23 -1.35 -31.49
C GLY A 264 -8.96 -2.85 -31.63
N ALA A 265 -7.99 -3.19 -32.48
CA ALA A 265 -7.53 -4.57 -32.60
C ALA A 265 -6.76 -5.04 -31.35
N ASP A 266 -6.04 -4.13 -30.71
CA ASP A 266 -5.11 -4.42 -29.62
C ASP A 266 -5.46 -3.72 -28.30
N TRP A 267 -6.53 -2.91 -28.23
CA TRP A 267 -6.99 -2.23 -27.01
C TRP A 267 -8.52 -2.22 -26.95
N HIS A 268 -9.07 -2.06 -25.73
CA HIS A 268 -10.51 -2.10 -25.51
C HIS A 268 -10.93 -1.14 -24.40
N HIS A 269 -11.53 0.00 -24.76
CA HIS A 269 -11.99 1.01 -23.81
C HIS A 269 -13.52 1.12 -23.88
N GLU A 270 -14.21 0.80 -22.80
CA GLU A 270 -15.66 0.94 -22.65
C GLU A 270 -16.03 1.96 -21.57
N THR A 271 -16.75 3.00 -21.98
CA THR A 271 -17.27 4.05 -21.10
C THR A 271 -18.59 3.59 -20.49
N ILE A 272 -18.48 2.91 -19.34
CA ILE A 272 -19.62 2.46 -18.54
C ILE A 272 -19.48 3.09 -17.15
N GLU A 273 -20.59 3.43 -16.51
CA GLU A 273 -20.54 3.90 -15.12
C GLU A 273 -20.01 2.75 -14.22
N PRO A 274 -18.88 2.90 -13.51
CA PRO A 274 -18.33 1.83 -12.69
C PRO A 274 -19.33 1.13 -11.76
N ASP A 275 -20.22 1.89 -11.12
CA ASP A 275 -21.19 1.33 -10.16
C ASP A 275 -22.36 0.59 -10.86
N SER A 276 -22.45 0.66 -12.20
CA SER A 276 -23.44 -0.08 -13.00
C SER A 276 -22.94 -1.43 -13.54
N LEU A 277 -21.66 -1.76 -13.32
CA LEU A 277 -21.07 -3.01 -13.80
C LEU A 277 -21.64 -4.25 -13.09
N SER A 278 -21.78 -5.34 -13.87
CA SER A 278 -22.11 -6.67 -13.34
C SER A 278 -21.32 -7.75 -14.10
N PRO A 279 -20.37 -8.45 -13.46
CA PRO A 279 -19.98 -8.30 -12.05
C PRO A 279 -19.15 -7.03 -11.81
N MET A 280 -19.24 -6.47 -10.60
CA MET A 280 -18.39 -5.35 -10.19
C MET A 280 -16.92 -5.76 -10.07
N ASN A 281 -16.69 -7.00 -9.64
CA ASN A 281 -15.38 -7.60 -9.45
C ASN A 281 -15.27 -8.87 -10.30
N ILE A 282 -14.54 -8.81 -11.41
CA ILE A 282 -14.47 -9.95 -12.32
C ILE A 282 -13.62 -11.09 -11.76
N TRP A 283 -12.67 -10.82 -10.87
CA TRP A 283 -11.88 -11.87 -10.24
C TRP A 283 -12.74 -12.73 -9.32
N THR A 284 -13.51 -12.13 -8.41
CA THR A 284 -14.39 -12.91 -7.51
C THR A 284 -15.45 -13.67 -8.30
N ALA A 285 -16.01 -13.06 -9.36
CA ALA A 285 -16.95 -13.73 -10.26
C ALA A 285 -16.32 -14.93 -10.99
N GLN A 286 -15.10 -14.80 -11.52
CA GLN A 286 -14.37 -15.89 -12.17
C GLN A 286 -14.05 -17.02 -11.19
N MET A 287 -13.62 -16.69 -9.97
CA MET A 287 -13.32 -17.67 -8.93
C MET A 287 -14.59 -18.42 -8.51
N GLY A 288 -15.69 -17.72 -8.30
CA GLY A 288 -17.00 -18.31 -8.01
C GLY A 288 -17.50 -19.21 -9.14
N TYR A 289 -17.43 -18.74 -10.40
CA TYR A 289 -17.79 -19.54 -11.58
C TYR A 289 -16.96 -20.82 -11.70
N ARG A 290 -15.67 -20.77 -11.34
CA ARG A 290 -14.76 -21.92 -11.34
C ARG A 290 -14.85 -22.79 -10.08
N ASN A 291 -15.79 -22.51 -9.17
CA ASN A 291 -15.94 -23.16 -7.88
C ASN A 291 -14.61 -23.20 -7.09
N LYS A 292 -13.90 -22.07 -7.10
CA LYS A 292 -12.66 -21.85 -6.33
C LYS A 292 -12.96 -21.01 -5.09
N TYR A 293 -12.00 -20.97 -4.16
CA TYR A 293 -12.10 -20.13 -2.97
C TYR A 293 -12.25 -18.66 -3.37
N VAL A 294 -13.24 -17.99 -2.76
CA VAL A 294 -13.45 -16.55 -2.81
C VAL A 294 -13.37 -16.06 -1.37
N PRO A 295 -12.53 -15.07 -1.05
CA PRO A 295 -12.49 -14.46 0.28
C PRO A 295 -13.87 -13.91 0.67
N ASP A 296 -14.18 -13.94 1.96
CA ASP A 296 -15.42 -13.35 2.47
C ASP A 296 -15.46 -11.84 2.20
N ASP A 297 -16.66 -11.30 1.99
CA ASP A 297 -16.86 -9.88 1.77
C ASP A 297 -16.80 -9.11 3.10
N GLU A 298 -15.57 -8.89 3.57
CA GLU A 298 -15.31 -8.21 4.83
C GLU A 298 -15.26 -6.69 4.65
N THR A 299 -16.08 -5.98 5.43
CA THR A 299 -15.94 -4.53 5.57
C THR A 299 -14.79 -4.22 6.53
N LEU A 300 -13.71 -3.66 6.01
CA LEU A 300 -12.59 -3.22 6.83
C LEU A 300 -12.96 -2.05 7.74
N THR A 301 -12.48 -2.12 8.97
CA THR A 301 -12.64 -1.11 10.03
C THR A 301 -11.28 -0.71 10.57
N LEU A 302 -11.16 0.50 11.10
CA LEU A 302 -10.00 0.86 11.91
C LEU A 302 -10.09 0.13 13.25
N PRO A 303 -8.95 -0.31 13.83
CA PRO A 303 -8.95 -0.84 15.18
C PRO A 303 -9.43 0.24 16.17
N PRO A 304 -9.96 -0.16 17.33
CA PRO A 304 -10.31 0.80 18.36
C PRO A 304 -9.09 1.64 18.75
N PRO A 305 -9.28 2.90 19.19
CA PRO A 305 -8.16 3.71 19.67
C PRO A 305 -7.42 2.96 20.77
N LEU A 306 -6.09 2.93 20.68
CA LEU A 306 -5.27 2.27 21.67
C LEU A 306 -5.56 2.87 23.07
N PRO A 307 -5.90 2.04 24.08
CA PRO A 307 -6.25 2.53 25.41
C PRO A 307 -5.02 3.17 26.04
N TRP A 308 -4.96 4.52 26.01
CA TRP A 308 -3.95 5.39 26.65
C TRP A 308 -2.58 4.73 26.83
N VAL A 309 -2.05 4.11 25.77
CA VAL A 309 -0.69 3.59 25.77
C VAL A 309 0.17 4.80 26.08
N ARG A 310 0.74 4.79 27.30
CA ARG A 310 1.47 5.88 27.95
C ARG A 310 2.11 6.75 26.90
N ARG A 311 1.74 8.04 26.83
CA ARG A 311 2.39 9.10 26.04
C ARG A 311 3.58 8.53 25.26
N LEU A 312 3.30 7.93 24.10
CA LEU A 312 4.32 7.68 23.08
C LEU A 312 4.62 9.02 22.40
N LEU A 313 4.67 10.09 23.22
CA LEU A 313 5.22 11.35 22.77
C LEU A 313 6.69 11.03 22.53
N PRO A 314 7.21 11.41 21.37
CA PRO A 314 8.64 11.45 21.20
C PRO A 314 9.12 12.64 22.03
N THR A 315 9.19 12.49 23.36
CA THR A 315 9.94 13.44 24.21
C THR A 315 11.43 13.39 23.85
N GLU A 316 11.85 12.38 23.10
CA GLU A 316 13.20 12.26 22.53
C GLU A 316 13.33 12.87 21.12
N ASP A 317 12.24 13.15 20.37
CA ASP A 317 12.31 13.98 19.14
C ASP A 317 12.38 15.49 19.44
N ALA A 318 12.68 15.86 20.69
CA ALA A 318 12.95 17.24 21.06
C ALA A 318 14.06 17.87 20.18
N TYR A 319 14.96 17.06 19.61
CA TYR A 319 15.99 17.54 18.69
C TYR A 319 15.42 18.05 17.35
N THR A 320 14.33 17.45 16.86
CA THR A 320 13.64 17.86 15.62
C THR A 320 12.79 19.11 15.83
N ARG A 321 12.28 19.30 17.06
CA ARG A 321 11.56 20.53 17.44
C ARG A 321 12.41 21.78 17.36
N ASP A 322 13.72 21.68 17.58
CA ASP A 322 14.62 22.84 17.61
C ASP A 322 15.12 23.29 16.22
N LEU A 323 14.91 22.51 15.16
CA LEU A 323 15.45 22.78 13.82
C LEU A 323 14.38 23.00 12.73
N SER A 324 13.12 22.68 12.98
CA SER A 324 12.05 22.93 12.01
C SER A 324 11.28 24.20 12.37
N ASN A 325 11.12 25.11 11.40
CA ASN A 325 10.22 26.27 11.53
C ASN A 325 8.73 25.85 11.53
N PHE A 326 8.44 24.56 11.48
CA PHE A 326 7.10 24.00 11.44
C PHE A 326 6.75 23.49 12.85
N THR A 327 5.92 24.25 13.57
CA THR A 327 5.47 23.86 14.91
C THR A 327 4.61 22.59 14.82
N ASN A 328 5.12 21.45 15.27
CA ASN A 328 4.40 20.18 15.24
C ASN A 328 3.43 20.06 16.45
N TYR A 329 2.14 19.84 16.15
CA TYR A 329 1.05 19.53 17.09
C TYR A 329 0.60 18.07 16.99
N GLY A 330 1.52 17.10 16.88
CA GLY A 330 1.22 15.67 16.95
C GLY A 330 0.46 15.33 18.23
N TYR A 331 -0.87 15.41 18.18
CA TYR A 331 -1.78 14.99 19.23
C TYR A 331 -2.16 13.55 18.89
N ASN A 332 -1.60 12.62 19.66
CA ASN A 332 -1.97 11.19 19.72
C ASN A 332 -3.46 10.92 20.00
N LEU A 333 -4.31 11.95 20.09
CA LEU A 333 -5.76 11.83 20.26
C LEU A 333 -6.51 11.62 18.95
N ASN A 334 -5.85 11.78 17.80
CA ASN A 334 -6.50 11.61 16.52
C ASN A 334 -5.96 10.36 15.82
N MET A 335 -6.62 9.22 16.04
CA MET A 335 -6.84 8.35 14.89
C MET A 335 -7.46 9.20 13.78
N VAL A 336 -7.17 8.90 12.52
CA VAL A 336 -7.81 9.58 11.38
C VAL A 336 -9.33 9.44 11.55
N THR A 337 -9.97 10.43 12.15
CA THR A 337 -11.44 10.58 12.20
C THR A 337 -11.90 11.40 11.00
N SER A 338 -11.18 11.40 9.87
CA SER A 338 -11.67 11.97 8.62
C SER A 338 -12.79 11.12 8.00
N SER A 339 -13.69 10.57 8.82
CA SER A 339 -15.09 10.44 8.43
C SER A 339 -15.79 11.82 8.31
N GLY A 340 -15.10 12.92 8.66
CA GLY A 340 -15.63 14.29 8.63
C GLY A 340 -16.00 14.88 7.26
N GLN A 341 -15.72 14.21 6.13
CA GLN A 341 -16.25 14.62 4.81
C GLN A 341 -16.97 13.51 4.02
N TYR A 342 -17.05 12.29 4.55
CA TYR A 342 -17.86 11.22 3.95
C TYR A 342 -19.28 11.21 4.53
N ASN A 343 -19.91 12.38 4.62
CA ASN A 343 -21.36 12.45 4.75
C ASN A 343 -21.98 12.17 3.38
N ALA A 344 -22.45 10.94 3.21
CA ALA A 344 -23.52 10.55 2.29
C ALA A 344 -23.37 10.99 0.82
N TYR A 345 -22.77 10.11 0.01
CA TYR A 345 -23.29 9.83 -1.33
C TYR A 345 -23.75 8.38 -1.39
N THR A 346 -24.78 8.06 -0.58
CA THR A 346 -25.80 7.12 -1.02
C THR A 346 -26.66 7.83 -2.05
N ARG A 347 -26.51 7.47 -3.31
CA ARG A 347 -27.59 7.58 -4.31
C ARG A 347 -27.82 6.22 -4.92
#